data_AF-A0A8C6EMP8-F1
#
_entry.id   AF-A0A8C6EMP8-F1
#
_cell.length_a   1.000
_cell.length_b   1.000
_cell.length_c   1.000
_cell.angle_alpha   90.00
_cell.angle_beta   90.00
_cell.angle_gamma   90.00
#
_symmetry.space_group_name_H-M   'P 1'
#
loop_
_entity.id
_entity.type
_entity.pdbx_description
1 polymer ?
#
loop_
_entity_poly.entity_id
_entity_poly.type
_entity_poly.pdbx_seq_one_letter_code
_entity_poly.pdbx_strand_id
1 'polypeptide(L)'
;MAGTEPFLADGNQELFPCEVCGRRFAADVLERHGPICRKLFNKKHKPFNSLKQRLQGTDILTVRKTTHSQHQPVRKSNWRQQHEDFINAIRSAKQCTLAIKEGQPLPPPPPPSINPDYIQCPYCMRRFNETAATRHINFCKDQSSRKVFDPAQTAAKLASRAQGRAQVSPKKE
;
A
#
# COMPACT_ATOMS: atom_id res chain seq x y z
N MET A 1 39.60 18.09 -29.36
CA MET A 1 38.32 17.87 -30.07
C MET A 1 38.39 16.49 -30.70
N ALA A 2 37.81 15.48 -30.04
CA ALA A 2 37.81 14.10 -30.53
C ALA A 2 36.40 13.79 -31.06
N GLY A 3 36.34 13.34 -32.31
CA GLY A 3 35.12 13.20 -33.11
C GLY A 3 34.06 12.33 -32.47
N THR A 4 32.84 12.87 -32.42
CA THR A 4 31.63 12.11 -32.17
C THR A 4 31.29 11.38 -33.46
N GLU A 5 31.68 10.11 -33.55
CA GLU A 5 31.25 9.20 -34.61
C GLU A 5 29.71 9.12 -34.59
N PRO A 6 29.02 9.37 -35.72
CA PRO A 6 27.57 9.34 -35.76
C PRO A 6 27.07 7.91 -35.60
N PHE A 7 26.29 7.69 -34.54
CA PHE A 7 25.54 6.46 -34.31
C PHE A 7 24.57 6.24 -35.48
N LEU A 8 24.96 5.40 -36.44
CA LEU A 8 24.10 4.96 -37.52
C LEU A 8 22.96 4.16 -36.90
N ALA A 9 21.80 4.81 -36.77
CA ALA A 9 20.55 4.15 -36.45
C ALA A 9 20.20 3.23 -37.64
N ASP A 10 20.45 1.94 -37.49
CA ASP A 10 19.99 0.87 -38.38
C ASP A 10 18.46 0.86 -38.42
N GLY A 11 17.91 1.74 -39.26
CA GLY A 11 16.47 1.95 -39.44
C GLY A 11 15.78 0.93 -40.33
N ASN A 12 16.42 -0.19 -40.70
CA ASN A 12 15.77 -1.24 -41.48
C ASN A 12 16.51 -2.60 -41.45
N GLN A 13 16.71 -3.18 -40.26
CA GLN A 13 17.14 -4.59 -40.21
C GLN A 13 15.96 -5.48 -40.62
N GLU A 14 16.15 -6.29 -41.67
CA GLU A 14 15.15 -7.25 -42.14
C GLU A 14 14.85 -8.26 -41.02
N LEU A 15 13.61 -8.23 -40.51
CA LEU A 15 13.20 -9.07 -39.38
C LEU A 15 12.51 -10.35 -39.88
N PHE A 16 13.09 -11.48 -39.53
CA PHE A 16 12.60 -12.81 -39.88
C PHE A 16 11.82 -13.43 -38.72
N PRO A 17 10.66 -14.05 -38.96
CA PRO A 17 9.87 -14.72 -37.92
C PRO A 17 10.52 -16.05 -37.50
N CYS A 18 10.50 -16.34 -36.20
CA CYS A 18 10.86 -17.65 -35.68
C CYS A 18 9.74 -18.67 -35.99
N GLU A 19 10.11 -19.80 -36.59
CA GLU A 19 9.19 -20.90 -36.94
C GLU A 19 8.43 -21.51 -35.75
N VAL A 20 8.97 -21.37 -34.53
CA VAL A 20 8.42 -22.02 -33.33
C VAL A 20 7.51 -21.08 -32.53
N CYS A 21 7.93 -19.82 -32.30
CA CYS A 21 7.19 -18.88 -31.46
C CYS A 21 6.59 -17.67 -32.21
N GLY A 22 6.86 -17.53 -33.51
CA GLY A 22 6.33 -16.44 -34.36
C GLY A 22 6.92 -15.05 -34.09
N ARG A 23 7.82 -14.89 -33.11
CA ARG A 23 8.49 -13.61 -32.84
C ARG A 23 9.47 -13.28 -33.95
N ARG A 24 9.57 -11.99 -34.33
CA ARG A 24 10.45 -11.51 -35.40
C ARG A 24 11.78 -11.02 -34.82
N PHE A 25 12.89 -11.40 -35.45
CA PHE A 25 14.26 -11.07 -35.01
C PHE A 25 15.11 -10.67 -36.22
N ALA A 26 16.15 -9.87 -35.98
CA ALA A 26 17.24 -9.71 -36.96
C ALA A 26 17.93 -11.06 -37.20
N ALA A 27 18.57 -11.23 -38.36
CA ALA A 27 19.17 -12.51 -38.77
C ALA A 27 20.16 -13.09 -37.74
N ASP A 28 21.02 -12.25 -37.16
CA ASP A 28 22.02 -12.63 -36.15
C ASP A 28 21.37 -13.11 -34.84
N VAL A 29 20.29 -12.45 -34.42
CA VAL A 29 19.52 -12.82 -33.23
C VAL A 29 18.70 -14.07 -33.48
N LEU A 30 18.14 -14.24 -34.69
CA LEU A 30 17.37 -15.41 -35.07
C LEU A 30 18.22 -16.69 -35.03
N GLU A 31 19.47 -16.62 -35.47
CA GLU A 31 20.42 -17.74 -35.43
C GLU A 31 20.62 -18.26 -33.99
N ARG A 32 20.74 -17.35 -33.01
CA ARG A 32 20.87 -17.72 -31.59
C ARG A 32 19.53 -18.12 -30.97
N HIS A 33 18.44 -17.46 -31.39
CA HIS A 33 17.11 -17.68 -30.86
C HIS A 33 16.52 -19.03 -31.28
N GLY A 34 16.64 -19.42 -32.55
CA GLY A 34 16.07 -20.64 -33.12
C GLY A 34 16.31 -21.92 -32.29
N PRO A 35 17.57 -22.29 -31.97
CA PRO A 35 17.84 -23.50 -31.20
C PRO A 35 17.35 -23.43 -29.75
N ILE A 36 17.33 -22.25 -29.13
CA ILE A 36 16.85 -22.05 -27.75
C ILE A 36 15.32 -22.12 -27.71
N CYS A 37 14.66 -21.40 -28.63
CA CYS A 37 13.21 -21.36 -28.74
C CYS A 37 12.64 -22.75 -28.96
N ARG A 38 13.20 -23.52 -29.89
CA ARG A 38 12.80 -24.92 -30.14
C ARG A 38 12.91 -25.80 -28.89
N LYS A 39 13.95 -25.63 -28.07
CA LYS A 39 14.14 -26.40 -26.82
C LYS A 39 13.18 -25.98 -25.70
N LEU A 40 12.83 -24.70 -25.63
CA LEU A 40 12.08 -24.15 -24.49
C LEU A 40 10.58 -24.00 -24.74
N PHE A 41 10.14 -23.78 -25.99
CA PHE A 41 8.77 -23.38 -26.31
C PHE A 41 7.72 -24.40 -25.84
N ASN A 42 8.00 -25.69 -26.02
CA ASN A 42 7.10 -26.77 -25.57
C ASN A 42 7.42 -27.28 -24.16
N LYS A 43 8.48 -26.77 -23.52
CA LYS A 43 8.89 -27.22 -22.19
C LYS A 43 8.13 -26.43 -21.12
N LYS A 44 7.15 -27.09 -20.48
CA LYS A 44 6.48 -26.53 -19.30
C LYS A 44 7.46 -26.49 -18.13
N HIS A 45 7.91 -25.29 -17.76
CA HIS A 45 8.70 -25.10 -16.55
C HIS A 45 7.83 -25.35 -15.32
N LYS A 46 8.41 -25.97 -14.29
CA LYS A 46 7.74 -26.16 -13.00
C LYS A 46 7.45 -24.77 -12.41
N PRO A 47 6.23 -24.52 -11.88
CA PRO A 47 5.93 -23.28 -11.18
C PRO A 47 6.99 -22.98 -10.13
N PHE A 48 7.53 -21.76 -10.19
CA PHE A 48 8.55 -21.34 -9.27
C PHE A 48 7.98 -21.27 -7.84
N ASN A 49 8.55 -22.06 -6.93
CA ASN A 49 8.12 -22.08 -5.54
C ASN A 49 9.12 -21.26 -4.71
N SER A 50 8.75 -20.01 -4.41
CA SER A 50 9.58 -19.06 -3.66
C SER A 50 9.95 -19.57 -2.27
N LEU A 51 9.05 -20.30 -1.61
CA LEU A 51 9.33 -20.92 -0.32
C LEU A 51 10.42 -21.97 -0.46
N LYS A 52 10.32 -22.84 -1.47
CA LYS A 52 11.35 -23.86 -1.73
C LYS A 52 12.71 -23.23 -2.02
N GLN A 53 12.77 -22.18 -2.83
CA GLN A 53 14.04 -21.50 -3.10
C GLN A 53 14.62 -20.85 -1.84
N ARG A 54 13.79 -20.23 -0.99
CA ARG A 54 14.25 -19.63 0.27
C ARG A 54 14.76 -20.66 1.28
N LEU A 55 14.21 -21.87 1.25
CA LEU A 55 14.60 -22.96 2.16
C LEU A 55 15.81 -23.76 1.64
N GLN A 56 16.13 -23.69 0.36
CA GLN A 56 17.33 -24.32 -0.18
C GLN A 56 18.58 -23.68 0.41
N GLY A 57 19.39 -24.47 1.13
CA GLY A 57 20.62 -24.01 1.78
C GLY A 57 20.45 -23.49 3.22
N THR A 58 19.25 -23.57 3.78
CA THR A 58 18.99 -23.27 5.20
C THR A 58 18.61 -24.54 5.95
N ASP A 59 19.08 -24.71 7.20
CA ASP A 59 18.73 -25.85 8.08
C ASP A 59 17.30 -25.74 8.68
N ILE A 60 16.44 -24.91 8.08
CA ILE A 60 15.07 -24.67 8.55
C ILE A 60 14.16 -25.68 7.85
N LEU A 61 13.94 -26.84 8.48
CA LEU A 61 13.18 -27.95 7.92
C LEU A 61 11.68 -27.66 7.72
N THR A 62 11.09 -26.65 8.39
CA THR A 62 9.66 -26.38 8.26
C THR A 62 9.32 -24.93 8.61
N VAL A 63 9.09 -24.09 7.59
CA VAL A 63 8.29 -22.88 7.80
C VAL A 63 6.83 -23.32 7.84
N ARG A 64 6.24 -23.35 9.04
CA ARG A 64 4.80 -23.53 9.21
C ARG A 64 4.10 -22.45 8.39
N LYS A 65 3.53 -22.82 7.24
CA LYS A 65 2.49 -22.00 6.61
C LYS A 65 1.39 -21.90 7.66
N THR A 66 1.23 -20.72 8.26
CA THR A 66 0.02 -20.42 8.99
C THR A 66 -1.12 -20.55 7.99
N THR A 67 -1.85 -21.67 8.06
CA THR A 67 -3.09 -21.91 7.33
C THR A 67 -4.19 -21.04 7.96
N HIS A 68 -3.97 -19.74 8.02
CA HIS A 68 -5.02 -18.75 8.26
C HIS A 68 -5.47 -18.20 6.91
N SER A 69 -5.98 -19.08 6.08
CA SER A 69 -6.93 -18.68 5.05
C SER A 69 -8.28 -19.27 5.44
N GLN A 70 -8.78 -18.85 6.60
CA GLN A 70 -10.21 -18.89 6.82
C GLN A 70 -10.81 -18.04 5.70
N HIS A 71 -11.66 -18.66 4.90
CA HIS A 71 -12.34 -18.08 3.76
C HIS A 71 -13.21 -16.92 4.29
N GLN A 72 -12.61 -15.74 4.44
CA GLN A 72 -13.35 -14.54 4.80
C GLN A 72 -14.42 -14.34 3.72
N PRO A 73 -15.69 -14.10 4.09
CA PRO A 73 -16.73 -13.84 3.11
C PRO A 73 -16.23 -12.75 2.17
N VAL A 74 -16.30 -13.01 0.87
CA VAL A 74 -15.83 -12.08 -0.16
C VAL A 74 -16.61 -10.78 0.03
N ARG A 75 -15.96 -9.80 0.65
CA ARG A 75 -16.59 -8.50 0.90
C ARG A 75 -16.83 -7.88 -0.46
N LYS A 76 -18.09 -7.50 -0.71
CA LYS A 76 -18.44 -6.74 -1.91
C LYS A 76 -17.69 -5.42 -1.82
N SER A 77 -16.68 -5.25 -2.66
CA SER A 77 -15.89 -4.03 -2.71
C SER A 77 -16.80 -2.88 -3.12
N ASN A 78 -16.98 -1.91 -2.24
CA ASN A 78 -17.80 -0.73 -2.50
C ASN A 78 -17.02 0.37 -3.25
N TRP A 79 -16.17 -0.05 -4.20
CA TRP A 79 -15.20 0.83 -4.86
C TRP A 79 -15.87 1.94 -5.69
N ARG A 80 -17.03 1.64 -6.32
CA ARG A 80 -17.77 2.63 -7.12
C ARG A 80 -18.21 3.80 -6.24
N GLN A 81 -18.80 3.50 -5.08
CA GLN A 81 -19.23 4.53 -4.14
C GLN A 81 -18.04 5.29 -3.56
N GLN A 82 -16.96 4.62 -3.17
CA GLN A 82 -15.74 5.27 -2.69
C GLN A 82 -15.12 6.20 -3.75
N HIS A 83 -15.15 5.78 -5.01
CA HIS A 83 -14.66 6.58 -6.13
C HIS A 83 -15.54 7.80 -6.40
N GLU A 84 -16.87 7.63 -6.40
CA GLU A 84 -17.82 8.73 -6.55
C GLU A 84 -17.72 9.74 -5.40
N ASP A 85 -17.63 9.27 -4.16
CA ASP A 85 -17.45 10.12 -2.98
C ASP A 85 -16.15 10.93 -3.07
N PHE A 86 -15.07 10.30 -3.51
CA PHE A 86 -13.80 10.98 -3.73
C PHE A 86 -13.89 12.05 -4.82
N ILE A 87 -14.51 11.74 -5.96
CA ILE A 87 -14.73 12.71 -7.04
C ILE A 87 -15.58 13.88 -6.55
N ASN A 88 -16.66 13.61 -5.81
CA ASN A 88 -17.55 14.63 -5.27
C ASN A 88 -16.83 15.53 -4.25
N ALA A 89 -15.99 14.95 -3.38
CA ALA A 89 -15.16 15.71 -2.44
C ALA A 89 -14.17 16.65 -3.14
N ILE A 90 -13.56 16.21 -4.25
CA ILE A 90 -12.69 17.08 -5.06
C ILE A 90 -13.50 18.21 -5.72
N ARG A 91 -14.66 17.89 -6.30
CA ARG A 91 -15.51 18.89 -6.96
C ARG A 91 -15.98 19.94 -5.98
N SER A 92 -16.45 19.56 -4.79
CA SER A 92 -16.89 20.49 -3.76
C SER A 92 -15.74 21.39 -3.27
N ALA A 93 -14.55 20.83 -3.05
CA ALA A 93 -13.37 21.62 -2.66
C ALA A 93 -13.01 22.68 -3.72
N LYS A 94 -13.12 22.34 -5.02
CA LYS A 94 -12.93 23.30 -6.11
C LYS A 94 -14.01 24.39 -6.11
N GLN A 95 -15.26 24.04 -5.89
CA GLN A 95 -16.37 25.01 -5.78
C GLN A 95 -16.15 25.99 -4.62
N CYS A 96 -15.73 25.50 -3.44
CA CYS A 96 -15.37 26.38 -2.33
C CYS A 96 -14.22 27.34 -2.70
N THR A 97 -13.21 26.84 -3.41
CA THR A 97 -12.07 27.67 -3.84
C THR A 97 -12.49 28.77 -4.83
N LEU A 98 -13.41 28.46 -5.76
CA LEU A 98 -13.97 29.43 -6.69
C LEU A 98 -14.82 30.49 -5.97
N ALA A 99 -15.70 30.07 -5.05
CA ALA A 99 -16.53 31.00 -4.28
C ALA A 99 -15.69 31.99 -3.46
N ILE A 100 -14.59 31.54 -2.85
CA ILE A 100 -13.64 32.41 -2.14
C ILE A 100 -13.00 33.42 -3.10
N LYS A 101 -12.61 32.98 -4.30
CA LYS A 101 -11.97 33.85 -5.30
C LYS A 101 -12.94 34.90 -5.86
N GLU A 102 -14.20 34.54 -6.07
CA GLU A 102 -15.24 35.43 -6.61
C GLU A 102 -15.93 36.28 -5.54
N GLY A 103 -15.58 36.10 -4.25
CA GLY A 103 -16.20 36.84 -3.15
C GLY A 103 -17.66 36.45 -2.87
N GLN A 104 -18.11 35.31 -3.39
CA GLN A 104 -19.44 34.75 -3.12
C GLN A 104 -19.46 33.99 -1.78
N PRO A 105 -20.63 33.90 -1.11
CA PRO A 105 -20.76 33.15 0.13
C PRO A 105 -20.37 31.68 -0.10
N LEU A 106 -19.67 31.12 0.90
CA LEU A 106 -19.20 29.74 0.84
C LEU A 106 -20.38 28.79 0.63
N PRO A 107 -20.30 27.85 -0.33
CA PRO A 107 -21.32 26.82 -0.48
C PRO A 107 -21.37 25.98 0.81
N PRO A 108 -22.56 25.50 1.22
CA PRO A 108 -22.70 24.71 2.42
C PRO A 108 -21.80 23.46 2.33
N PRO A 109 -21.14 23.07 3.44
CA PRO A 109 -20.22 21.94 3.42
C PRO A 109 -20.95 20.67 2.97
N PRO A 110 -20.36 19.87 2.07
CA PRO A 110 -20.98 18.64 1.59
C PRO A 110 -21.26 17.70 2.79
N PRO A 111 -22.36 16.94 2.76
CA PRO A 111 -22.66 15.96 3.81
C PRO A 111 -21.48 15.00 4.01
N PRO A 112 -21.16 14.61 5.26
CA PRO A 112 -20.11 13.64 5.50
C PRO A 112 -20.42 12.33 4.78
N SER A 113 -19.54 11.90 3.86
CA SER A 113 -19.64 10.57 3.25
C SER A 113 -19.51 9.51 4.35
N ILE A 114 -20.60 8.79 4.58
CA ILE A 114 -20.65 7.68 5.51
C ILE A 114 -20.20 6.43 4.76
N ASN A 115 -18.92 6.10 4.90
CA ASN A 115 -18.43 4.80 4.44
C ASN A 115 -19.20 3.68 5.16
N PRO A 116 -19.87 2.78 4.43
CA PRO A 116 -20.67 1.69 5.01
C PRO A 116 -19.81 0.60 5.67
N ASP A 117 -18.52 0.51 5.31
CA ASP A 117 -17.56 -0.46 5.87
C ASP A 117 -17.09 -0.12 7.29
N TYR A 118 -17.44 1.05 7.83
CA TYR A 118 -16.96 1.50 9.13
C TYR A 118 -17.94 1.11 10.24
N ILE A 119 -17.43 0.38 11.23
CA ILE A 119 -18.17 -0.04 12.42
C ILE A 119 -18.08 1.07 13.47
N GLN A 120 -19.22 1.45 14.04
CA GLN A 120 -19.31 2.43 15.11
C GLN A 120 -19.04 1.78 16.47
N CYS A 121 -18.14 2.37 17.25
CA CYS A 121 -17.90 1.93 18.62
C CYS A 121 -19.08 2.34 19.52
N PRO A 122 -19.68 1.42 20.30
CA PRO A 122 -20.80 1.74 21.17
C PRO A 122 -20.42 2.60 22.39
N TYR A 123 -19.13 2.74 22.71
CA TYR A 123 -18.66 3.44 23.91
C TYR A 123 -18.24 4.89 23.66
N CYS A 124 -17.62 5.18 22.51
CA CYS A 124 -17.14 6.53 22.17
C CYS A 124 -17.75 7.10 20.88
N MET A 125 -18.65 6.37 20.23
CA MET A 125 -19.34 6.75 18.99
C MET A 125 -18.43 7.03 17.78
N ARG A 126 -17.11 6.83 17.91
CA ARG A 126 -16.17 6.93 16.79
C ARG A 126 -16.34 5.72 15.86
N ARG A 127 -16.19 5.95 14.55
CA ARG A 127 -16.31 4.93 13.50
C ARG A 127 -14.91 4.51 13.03
N PHE A 128 -14.68 3.22 12.92
CA PHE A 128 -13.39 2.65 12.52
C PHE A 128 -13.59 1.58 11.43
N ASN A 129 -12.57 1.34 10.62
CA ASN A 129 -12.54 0.12 9.81
C ASN A 129 -12.57 -1.11 10.73
N GLU A 130 -13.02 -2.26 10.24
CA GLU A 130 -13.25 -3.43 11.09
C GLU A 130 -12.03 -3.85 11.92
N THR A 131 -10.84 -3.94 11.32
CA THR A 131 -9.62 -4.36 12.05
C THR A 131 -9.27 -3.39 13.18
N ALA A 132 -9.40 -2.09 12.93
CA ALA A 132 -9.23 -1.07 13.94
C ALA A 132 -10.36 -1.10 14.97
N ALA A 133 -11.61 -1.35 14.55
CA ALA A 133 -12.76 -1.48 15.42
C ALA A 133 -12.58 -2.63 16.40
N THR A 134 -12.09 -3.80 15.97
CA THR A 134 -11.84 -4.94 16.88
C THR A 134 -10.87 -4.55 18.01
N ARG A 135 -9.77 -3.87 17.70
CA ARG A 135 -8.79 -3.42 18.70
C ARG A 135 -9.34 -2.28 19.56
N HIS A 136 -10.00 -1.32 18.91
CA HIS A 136 -10.53 -0.13 19.54
C HIS A 136 -11.68 -0.45 20.49
N ILE A 137 -12.65 -1.29 20.10
CA ILE A 137 -13.82 -1.60 20.92
C ILE A 137 -13.40 -2.27 22.23
N ASN A 138 -12.45 -3.21 22.19
CA ASN A 138 -11.95 -3.87 23.41
C ASN A 138 -11.27 -2.86 24.35
N PHE A 139 -10.36 -2.03 23.82
CA PHE A 139 -9.72 -1.00 24.61
C PHE A 139 -10.70 0.06 25.12
N CYS A 140 -11.61 0.51 24.26
CA CYS A 140 -12.57 1.56 24.57
C CYS A 140 -13.63 1.09 25.57
N LYS A 141 -13.99 -0.20 25.56
CA LYS A 141 -14.83 -0.80 26.60
C LYS A 141 -14.17 -0.64 27.96
N ASP A 142 -12.91 -1.06 28.09
CA ASP A 142 -12.16 -1.00 29.35
C ASP A 142 -11.79 0.41 29.78
N GLN A 143 -11.62 1.32 28.81
CA GLN A 143 -11.33 2.72 29.09
C GLN A 143 -12.61 3.50 29.47
N SER A 144 -13.77 3.14 28.90
CA SER A 144 -15.04 3.79 29.21
C SER A 144 -15.57 3.43 30.59
N SER A 145 -15.28 2.22 31.08
CA SER A 145 -15.59 1.80 32.46
C SER A 145 -14.66 2.46 33.48
N ARG A 146 -13.43 2.80 33.07
CA ARG A 146 -12.48 3.62 33.84
C ARG A 146 -12.74 5.12 33.60
N LYS A 147 -13.87 5.64 34.08
CA LYS A 147 -14.00 7.10 34.28
C LYS A 147 -12.84 7.56 35.19
N VAL A 148 -12.05 8.61 34.99
CA VAL A 148 -12.04 9.80 34.12
C VAL A 148 -10.57 10.06 33.78
N PHE A 149 -10.25 10.46 32.53
CA PHE A 149 -8.99 11.15 32.26
C PHE A 149 -9.04 12.47 33.01
N ASP A 150 -8.47 12.51 34.22
CA ASP A 150 -8.27 13.76 34.94
C ASP A 150 -7.11 14.50 34.24
N PRO A 151 -7.41 15.56 33.47
CA PRO A 151 -6.39 16.25 32.70
C PRO A 151 -5.31 16.84 33.61
N ALA A 152 -5.66 17.19 34.86
CA ALA A 152 -4.75 17.74 35.84
C ALA A 152 -3.75 16.68 36.33
N GLN A 153 -4.20 15.44 36.58
CA GLN A 153 -3.28 14.37 37.00
C GLN A 153 -2.33 13.92 35.88
N THR A 154 -2.79 13.96 34.63
CA THR A 154 -1.95 13.60 33.48
C THR A 154 -0.90 14.69 33.20
N ALA A 155 -1.31 15.97 33.29
CA ALA A 155 -0.38 17.09 33.19
C ALA A 155 0.66 17.07 34.32
N ALA A 156 0.25 16.75 35.55
CA ALA A 156 1.17 16.62 36.69
C ALA A 156 2.21 15.50 36.48
N LYS A 157 1.80 14.32 36.01
CA LYS A 157 2.73 13.21 35.70
C LYS A 157 3.73 13.54 34.58
N LEU A 158 3.29 14.27 33.56
CA LEU A 158 4.16 14.73 32.48
C LEU A 158 5.18 15.78 32.97
N ALA A 159 4.74 16.72 33.82
CA ALA A 159 5.62 17.71 34.43
C ALA A 159 6.68 17.08 35.35
N SER A 160 6.28 16.13 36.22
CA SER A 160 7.23 15.42 37.10
C SER A 160 8.25 14.59 36.33
N ARG A 161 7.85 13.99 35.19
CA ARG A 161 8.76 13.22 34.34
C ARG A 161 9.78 14.10 33.59
N ALA A 162 9.42 15.33 33.25
CA ALA A 162 10.34 16.31 32.67
C ALA A 162 11.43 16.74 33.69
N GLN A 163 11.06 16.88 34.96
CA GLN A 163 12.00 17.24 36.04
C GLN A 163 13.02 16.12 36.35
N GLY A 164 12.62 14.85 36.24
CA GLY A 164 13.52 13.71 36.46
C GLY A 164 14.61 13.52 35.39
N ARG A 165 14.43 14.08 34.18
CA ARG A 165 15.40 13.95 33.08
C ARG A 165 16.48 15.04 33.09
N ALA A 166 16.32 16.09 33.90
CA ALA A 166 17.27 17.19 34.02
C ALA A 166 18.43 16.92 35.02
N GLN A 167 18.38 15.81 35.78
CA GLN A 167 19.32 15.50 36.86
C GLN A 167 20.49 14.59 36.44
N VAL A 168 20.68 14.28 35.14
CA VAL A 168 21.92 13.60 34.68
C VAL A 168 22.97 14.68 34.44
N SER A 169 23.72 15.00 35.49
CA SER A 169 24.84 15.96 35.47
C SER A 169 25.96 15.49 34.53
N PRO A 170 26.67 16.39 33.83
CA PRO A 170 27.79 16.03 32.97
C PRO A 170 29.00 15.71 33.86
N LYS A 171 29.59 14.53 33.68
CA LYS A 171 30.82 14.13 34.37
C LYS A 171 31.99 14.91 33.72
N LYS A 172 32.57 15.86 34.45
CA LYS A 172 33.76 16.63 34.05
C LYS A 172 35.02 15.85 34.44
N GLU A 173 35.94 15.79 33.46
CA GLU A 173 37.40 15.57 33.46
C GLU A 173 38.04 14.77 34.62
#